data_AF-A0A932RAC9-F1
#
_entry.id   AF-A0A932RAC9-F1
#
_cell.length_a   1.000
_cell.length_b   1.000
_cell.length_c   1.000
_cell.angle_alpha   90.00
_cell.angle_beta   90.00
_cell.angle_gamma   90.00
#
_symmetry.space_group_name_H-M   'P 1'
#
loop_
_entity.id
_entity.type
_entity.pdbx_description
1 polymer ?
#
loop_
_entity_poly.entity_id
_entity_poly.type
_entity_poly.pdbx_seq_one_letter_code
_entity_poly.pdbx_strand_id
1 'polypeptide(L)'
;MSTEILAVPDGLEELKHEMPSIVRLIVRTARWVHPDSFRALPVWYPETARRQSVYDSRWQRVYKNKNRITGAVAEKFEPNIRAKKAFLAALGARPTKNWTVCHIWGVDDPRFQSNNRVVCDPKFYSCVANMVWLPSPLKGFTDVVPEIKSMLRTCSFYLYDWICEHDDVKVQAAAIRSGQLPEGYPEAWPAPGRIFPPPGTANFTARIVSAIERRKGELRRMLADRSLTKFPREQVEGVLKFWNIRL
;
A
#
# COMPACT_ATOMS: atom_id res chain seq x y z
N MET A 1 4.78 -48.70 19.38
CA MET A 1 3.69 -47.70 19.31
C MET A 1 4.02 -46.79 18.14
N SER A 2 3.40 -47.01 16.99
CA SER A 2 3.49 -46.13 15.82
C SER A 2 2.81 -44.81 16.19
N THR A 3 3.58 -43.73 16.23
CA THR A 3 3.05 -42.38 16.35
C THR A 3 2.25 -42.09 15.08
N GLU A 4 0.93 -42.23 15.15
CA GLU A 4 0.05 -41.72 14.10
C GLU A 4 0.24 -40.20 14.03
N ILE A 5 0.87 -39.74 12.95
CA ILE A 5 1.01 -38.32 12.67
C ILE A 5 -0.35 -37.85 12.14
N LEU A 6 -0.97 -36.89 12.84
CA LEU A 6 -2.17 -36.23 12.37
C LEU A 6 -1.89 -35.57 11.01
N ALA A 7 -2.52 -36.07 9.95
CA ALA A 7 -2.47 -35.44 8.63
C ALA A 7 -3.40 -34.22 8.63
N VAL A 8 -2.82 -33.02 8.63
CA VAL A 8 -3.57 -31.75 8.55
C VAL A 8 -3.54 -31.28 7.08
N PRO A 9 -4.70 -31.00 6.45
CA PRO A 9 -4.74 -30.48 5.09
C PRO A 9 -4.16 -29.06 5.02
N ASP A 10 -3.88 -28.59 3.80
CA ASP A 10 -3.45 -27.21 3.59
C ASP A 10 -4.55 -26.24 4.05
N GLY A 11 -4.16 -25.26 4.88
CA GLY A 11 -5.12 -24.34 5.48
C GLY A 11 -5.81 -23.39 4.49
N LEU A 12 -5.21 -23.12 3.32
CA LEU A 12 -5.87 -22.32 2.28
C LEU A 12 -6.88 -23.15 1.51
N GLU A 13 -6.57 -24.43 1.24
CA GLU A 13 -7.54 -25.37 0.67
C GLU A 13 -8.79 -25.49 1.55
N GLU A 14 -8.61 -25.60 2.86
CA GLU A 14 -9.72 -25.66 3.83
C GLU A 14 -10.60 -24.39 3.78
N LEU A 15 -9.99 -23.24 3.49
CA LEU A 15 -10.67 -21.95 3.42
C LEU A 15 -11.32 -21.65 2.07
N LYS A 16 -11.05 -22.44 1.01
CA LYS A 16 -11.56 -22.16 -0.35
C LYS A 16 -13.08 -22.02 -0.39
N HIS A 17 -13.80 -22.90 0.30
CA HIS A 17 -15.26 -22.87 0.34
C HIS A 17 -15.81 -21.60 1.04
N GLU A 18 -15.03 -20.97 1.92
CA GLU A 18 -15.38 -19.74 2.62
C GLU A 18 -14.99 -18.46 1.86
N MET A 19 -14.31 -18.57 0.73
CA MET A 19 -13.88 -17.41 -0.06
C MET A 19 -15.01 -16.44 -0.39
N PRO A 20 -16.21 -16.87 -0.82
CA PRO A 20 -17.30 -15.94 -1.06
C PRO A 20 -17.68 -15.12 0.18
N SER A 21 -17.67 -15.72 1.37
CA SER A 21 -17.96 -15.05 2.64
C SER A 21 -16.89 -14.01 2.98
N ILE A 22 -15.62 -14.39 2.83
CA ILE A 22 -14.47 -13.53 3.11
C ILE A 22 -14.43 -12.35 2.13
N VAL A 23 -14.66 -12.58 0.84
CA VAL A 23 -14.76 -11.53 -0.18
C VAL A 23 -15.89 -10.56 0.16
N ARG A 24 -17.09 -11.04 0.54
CA ARG A 24 -18.19 -10.16 0.99
C ARG A 24 -17.81 -9.29 2.19
N LEU A 25 -17.05 -9.83 3.16
CA LEU A 25 -16.55 -9.04 4.29
C LEU A 25 -15.57 -7.96 3.84
N ILE A 26 -14.64 -8.29 2.94
CA ILE A 26 -13.69 -7.32 2.37
C ILE A 26 -14.43 -6.22 1.61
N VAL A 27 -15.39 -6.56 0.74
CA VAL A 27 -16.19 -5.60 -0.03
C VAL A 27 -16.88 -4.58 0.87
N ARG A 28 -17.46 -5.03 1.99
CA ARG A 28 -18.18 -4.15 2.93
C ARG A 28 -17.26 -3.28 3.78
N THR A 29 -16.07 -3.78 4.08
CA THR A 29 -15.19 -3.16 5.11
C THR A 29 -13.99 -2.44 4.52
N ALA A 30 -13.60 -2.71 3.27
CA ALA A 30 -12.54 -1.97 2.59
C ALA A 30 -12.84 -0.47 2.56
N ARG A 31 -11.80 0.33 2.76
CA ARG A 31 -11.85 1.77 2.56
C ARG A 31 -10.86 2.16 1.49
N TRP A 32 -11.35 2.93 0.53
CA TRP A 32 -10.63 3.36 -0.65
C TRP A 32 -10.50 4.88 -0.65
N VAL A 33 -9.38 5.38 -1.16
CA VAL A 33 -9.14 6.80 -1.34
C VAL A 33 -9.95 7.28 -2.55
N HIS A 34 -10.46 8.51 -2.51
CA HIS A 34 -11.18 9.05 -3.66
C HIS A 34 -10.25 9.18 -4.88
N PRO A 35 -10.70 8.90 -6.12
CA PRO A 35 -9.89 9.08 -7.32
C PRO A 35 -9.30 10.49 -7.48
N ASP A 36 -10.05 11.54 -7.10
CA ASP A 36 -9.51 12.91 -7.11
C ASP A 36 -8.38 13.14 -6.11
N SER A 37 -8.44 12.52 -4.93
CA SER A 37 -7.33 12.56 -3.98
C SER A 37 -6.07 11.94 -4.58
N PHE A 38 -6.22 10.81 -5.28
CA PHE A 38 -5.13 10.14 -5.98
C PHE A 38 -4.57 11.00 -7.12
N ARG A 39 -5.43 11.55 -7.99
CA ARG A 39 -5.00 12.44 -9.08
C ARG A 39 -4.24 13.68 -8.58
N ALA A 40 -4.68 14.25 -7.46
CA ALA A 40 -4.09 15.46 -6.91
C ALA A 40 -2.72 15.23 -6.26
N LEU A 41 -2.52 14.07 -5.62
CA LEU A 41 -1.23 13.63 -5.06
C LEU A 41 -1.17 12.10 -4.93
N PRO A 42 -0.64 11.38 -5.95
CA PRO A 42 -0.65 9.92 -5.94
C PRO A 42 0.33 9.33 -4.92
N VAL A 43 1.51 9.97 -4.76
CA VAL A 43 2.57 9.58 -3.82
C VAL A 43 2.86 10.72 -2.86
N TRP A 44 2.79 10.44 -1.55
CA TRP A 44 2.88 11.48 -0.52
C TRP A 44 4.27 11.63 0.09
N TYR A 45 5.03 10.55 0.17
CA TYR A 45 6.37 10.53 0.76
C TYR A 45 7.38 9.93 -0.23
N PRO A 46 7.72 10.66 -1.31
CA PRO A 46 8.72 10.22 -2.30
C PRO A 46 10.14 10.07 -1.71
N GLU A 47 10.39 10.65 -0.54
CA GLU A 47 11.69 10.63 0.13
C GLU A 47 11.97 9.36 0.95
N THR A 48 11.01 8.43 1.02
CA THR A 48 11.12 7.25 1.88
C THR A 48 10.46 6.04 1.25
N ALA A 49 10.98 4.85 1.58
CA ALA A 49 10.36 3.57 1.27
C ALA A 49 10.58 2.57 2.41
N ARG A 50 9.91 1.41 2.36
CA ARG A 50 10.12 0.36 3.35
C ARG A 50 11.59 -0.08 3.33
N ARG A 51 12.13 -0.42 4.50
CA ARG A 51 13.54 -0.81 4.69
C ARG A 51 14.59 0.29 4.45
N GLN A 52 14.19 1.51 4.11
CA GLN A 52 15.14 2.64 4.13
C GLN A 52 15.39 3.10 5.58
N SER A 53 16.59 3.60 5.85
CA SER A 53 16.96 4.13 7.17
C SER A 53 16.08 5.32 7.52
N VAL A 54 15.61 5.38 8.77
CA VAL A 54 14.77 6.48 9.25
C VAL A 54 15.68 7.58 9.78
N TYR A 55 15.62 8.76 9.17
CA TYR A 55 16.35 9.94 9.62
C TYR A 55 15.56 10.77 10.62
N ASP A 56 16.29 11.58 11.39
CA ASP A 56 15.71 12.68 12.15
C ASP A 56 15.03 13.72 11.25
N SER A 57 14.28 14.64 11.86
CA SER A 57 13.54 15.67 11.14
C SER A 57 14.43 16.61 10.31
N ARG A 58 15.72 16.67 10.63
CA ARG A 58 16.73 17.49 9.93
C ARG A 58 17.47 16.73 8.83
N TRP A 59 17.19 15.45 8.62
CA TRP A 59 17.92 14.62 7.65
C TRP A 59 19.43 14.67 7.84
N GLN A 60 19.88 14.60 9.09
CA GLN A 60 21.31 14.63 9.45
C GLN A 60 21.75 13.34 10.13
N ARG A 61 20.88 12.72 10.92
CA ARG A 61 21.22 11.53 11.71
C ARG A 61 20.19 10.42 11.50
N VAL A 62 20.68 9.20 11.32
CA VAL A 62 19.85 7.99 11.30
C VAL A 62 19.44 7.63 12.72
N TYR A 63 18.15 7.37 12.94
CA TYR A 63 17.66 6.83 14.20
C TYR A 63 18.19 5.41 14.40
N LYS A 64 18.59 5.12 15.64
CA LYS A 64 19.04 3.79 16.05
C LYS A 64 18.13 3.23 17.13
N ASN A 65 17.88 1.93 17.08
CA ASN A 65 17.23 1.18 18.14
C ASN A 65 18.29 0.44 18.93
N LYS A 66 18.21 0.51 20.26
CA LYS A 66 19.01 -0.32 21.16
C LYS A 66 18.16 -1.47 21.66
N ASN A 67 18.57 -2.70 21.38
CA ASN A 67 17.95 -3.89 21.96
C ASN A 67 18.16 -3.85 23.48
N ARG A 68 17.06 -3.92 24.25
CA ARG A 68 17.11 -3.81 25.72
C ARG A 68 17.75 -5.02 26.40
N ILE A 69 17.74 -6.18 25.75
CA ILE A 69 18.26 -7.45 26.28
C ILE A 69 19.73 -7.61 25.89
N THR A 70 20.06 -7.49 24.60
CA THR A 70 21.42 -7.73 24.10
C THR A 70 22.31 -6.49 24.12
N GLY A 71 21.75 -5.30 24.36
CA GLY A 71 22.46 -4.03 24.26
C GLY A 71 22.84 -3.62 22.84
N ALA A 72 22.62 -4.49 21.84
CA ALA A 72 22.99 -4.25 20.45
C ALA A 72 22.27 -3.02 19.88
N VAL A 73 23.01 -2.18 19.16
CA VAL A 73 22.48 -0.97 18.53
C VAL A 73 22.40 -1.22 17.02
N ALA A 74 21.20 -1.11 16.46
CA ALA A 74 20.95 -1.26 15.03
C ALA A 74 20.24 -0.02 14.48
N GLU A 75 20.42 0.25 13.18
CA GLU A 75 19.65 1.29 12.51
C GLU A 75 18.15 0.97 12.53
N LYS A 76 17.35 2.03 12.66
CA LYS A 76 15.90 1.93 12.53
C LYS A 76 15.55 2.06 11.05
N PHE A 77 14.75 1.12 10.57
CA PHE A 77 14.24 1.11 9.21
C PHE A 77 12.75 1.41 9.16
N GLU A 78 12.29 2.01 8.07
CA GLU A 78 10.89 2.37 7.83
C GLU A 78 10.01 1.11 7.70
N PRO A 79 9.07 0.85 8.65
CA PRO A 79 8.34 -0.41 8.69
C PRO A 79 6.95 -0.37 8.02
N ASN A 80 6.48 0.80 7.53
CA ASN A 80 5.19 1.15 6.88
C ASN A 80 4.45 2.34 7.53
N ILE A 81 5.10 3.12 8.40
CA ILE A 81 4.55 4.30 9.07
C ILE A 81 4.16 5.38 8.04
N ARG A 82 5.06 5.67 7.09
CA ARG A 82 4.86 6.75 6.11
C ARG A 82 3.78 6.39 5.08
N ALA A 83 3.74 5.14 4.62
CA ALA A 83 2.65 4.61 3.81
C ALA A 83 1.29 4.74 4.52
N LYS A 84 1.18 4.29 5.78
CA LYS A 84 -0.04 4.47 6.59
C LYS A 84 -0.45 5.93 6.73
N LYS A 85 0.51 6.83 7.00
CA LYS A 85 0.25 8.26 7.15
C LYS A 85 -0.25 8.88 5.84
N ALA A 86 0.32 8.47 4.69
CA ALA A 86 -0.12 8.92 3.37
C ALA A 86 -1.57 8.52 3.12
N PHE A 87 -1.88 7.23 3.30
CA PHE A 87 -3.21 6.71 3.04
C PHE A 87 -4.28 7.37 3.90
N LEU A 88 -4.05 7.49 5.22
CA LEU A 88 -5.01 8.13 6.11
C LEU A 88 -5.20 9.62 5.82
N ALA A 89 -4.14 10.32 5.42
CA ALA A 89 -4.25 11.72 5.01
C ALA A 89 -5.09 11.87 3.74
N ALA A 90 -4.85 11.02 2.73
CA ALA A 90 -5.60 11.02 1.47
C ALA A 90 -7.06 10.56 1.64
N LEU A 91 -7.34 9.75 2.66
CA LEU A 91 -8.68 9.34 3.08
C LEU A 91 -9.39 10.41 3.93
N GLY A 92 -8.66 11.40 4.46
CA GLY A 92 -9.19 12.36 5.42
C GLY A 92 -9.45 11.78 6.82
N ALA A 93 -8.92 10.60 7.12
CA ALA A 93 -9.22 9.82 8.32
C ALA A 93 -8.16 9.96 9.42
N ARG A 94 -8.53 9.55 10.64
CA ARG A 94 -7.59 9.37 11.76
C ARG A 94 -7.27 7.87 11.92
N PRO A 95 -6.12 7.52 12.50
CA PRO A 95 -5.84 6.13 12.87
C PRO A 95 -6.92 5.60 13.83
N THR A 96 -7.46 4.43 13.51
CA THR A 96 -8.51 3.76 14.29
C THR A 96 -8.01 2.39 14.75
N LYS A 97 -8.40 1.97 15.96
CA LYS A 97 -8.06 0.66 16.54
C LYS A 97 -8.60 -0.48 15.66
N ASN A 98 -7.81 -1.55 15.50
CA ASN A 98 -8.16 -2.75 14.71
C ASN A 98 -8.34 -2.50 13.21
N TRP A 99 -7.66 -1.47 12.66
CA TRP A 99 -7.59 -1.26 11.22
C TRP A 99 -6.15 -1.16 10.74
N THR A 100 -5.86 -1.78 9.60
CA THR A 100 -4.53 -1.82 9.00
C THR A 100 -4.57 -1.34 7.55
N VAL A 101 -3.60 -0.52 7.17
CA VAL A 101 -3.36 -0.16 5.77
C VAL A 101 -2.47 -1.24 5.18
N CYS A 102 -2.94 -1.88 4.11
CA CYS A 102 -2.24 -2.95 3.43
C CYS A 102 -1.84 -2.49 2.03
N HIS A 103 -0.62 -2.82 1.61
CA HIS A 103 -0.22 -2.70 0.21
C HIS A 103 -0.83 -3.84 -0.60
N ILE A 104 -1.35 -3.54 -1.78
CA ILE A 104 -1.99 -4.56 -2.63
C ILE A 104 -1.04 -5.11 -3.71
N TRP A 105 -0.04 -4.32 -4.12
CA TRP A 105 1.04 -4.77 -5.00
C TRP A 105 2.24 -5.27 -4.21
N GLY A 106 2.74 -6.43 -4.63
CA GLY A 106 3.85 -7.13 -4.02
C GLY A 106 4.00 -8.51 -4.63
N VAL A 107 5.17 -9.11 -4.48
CA VAL A 107 5.43 -10.47 -4.95
C VAL A 107 4.42 -11.43 -4.32
N ASP A 108 3.73 -12.20 -5.15
CA ASP A 108 2.87 -13.30 -4.72
C ASP A 108 3.77 -14.50 -4.48
N ASP A 109 4.39 -14.55 -3.31
CA ASP A 109 5.23 -15.68 -2.89
C ASP A 109 4.50 -16.47 -1.79
N PRO A 110 3.88 -17.61 -2.13
CA PRO A 110 3.19 -18.46 -1.16
C PRO A 110 4.12 -18.97 -0.03
N ARG A 111 5.44 -18.96 -0.24
CA ARG A 111 6.44 -19.42 0.72
C ARG A 111 7.04 -18.29 1.56
N PHE A 112 6.66 -17.03 1.30
CA PHE A 112 7.20 -15.83 1.96
C PHE A 112 8.73 -15.70 1.89
N GLN A 113 9.38 -16.30 0.89
CA GLN A 113 10.84 -16.31 0.75
C GLN A 113 11.34 -15.03 0.05
N SER A 114 10.48 -14.42 -0.77
CA SER A 114 10.79 -13.28 -1.61
C SER A 114 10.51 -11.98 -0.90
N ASN A 115 11.51 -11.10 -0.87
CA ASN A 115 11.33 -9.75 -0.37
C ASN A 115 10.39 -8.98 -1.31
N ASN A 116 9.30 -8.40 -0.77
CA ASN A 116 8.45 -7.50 -1.54
C ASN A 116 9.23 -6.22 -1.90
N ARG A 117 9.79 -6.16 -3.11
CA ARG A 117 10.59 -5.02 -3.58
C ARG A 117 9.72 -3.83 -3.99
N VAL A 118 8.46 -4.05 -4.34
CA VAL A 118 7.50 -2.98 -4.68
C VAL A 118 7.39 -1.96 -3.56
N VAL A 119 7.29 -2.41 -2.30
CA VAL A 119 7.21 -1.51 -1.14
C VAL A 119 8.57 -0.92 -0.74
N CYS A 120 9.67 -1.40 -1.33
CA CYS A 120 11.00 -0.81 -1.18
C CYS A 120 11.29 0.25 -2.25
N ASP A 121 10.46 0.35 -3.29
CA ASP A 121 10.52 1.40 -4.31
C ASP A 121 9.71 2.63 -3.86
N PRO A 122 10.35 3.80 -3.68
CA PRO A 122 9.68 5.04 -3.29
C PRO A 122 8.55 5.47 -4.24
N LYS A 123 8.59 5.07 -5.52
CA LYS A 123 7.52 5.35 -6.49
C LYS A 123 6.21 4.67 -6.10
N PHE A 124 6.25 3.53 -5.43
CA PHE A 124 5.07 2.70 -5.17
C PHE A 124 4.77 2.54 -3.67
N TYR A 125 5.75 2.80 -2.81
CA TYR A 125 5.62 2.61 -1.35
C TYR A 125 4.53 3.48 -0.71
N SER A 126 4.49 4.78 -1.01
CA SER A 126 3.46 5.68 -0.46
C SER A 126 2.40 6.07 -1.49
N CYS A 127 2.28 5.28 -2.56
CA CYS A 127 1.23 5.39 -3.57
C CYS A 127 -0.12 4.98 -2.97
N VAL A 128 -1.09 5.90 -2.95
CA VAL A 128 -2.39 5.63 -2.33
C VAL A 128 -3.25 4.63 -3.12
N ALA A 129 -3.04 4.53 -4.44
CA ALA A 129 -3.67 3.49 -5.26
C ALA A 129 -3.07 2.09 -5.00
N ASN A 130 -1.85 2.01 -4.45
CA ASN A 130 -1.24 0.75 -4.03
C ASN A 130 -1.69 0.33 -2.61
N MET A 131 -2.74 0.91 -2.05
CA MET A 131 -3.13 0.62 -0.67
C MET A 131 -4.64 0.52 -0.50
N VAL A 132 -5.04 -0.24 0.52
CA VAL A 132 -6.41 -0.32 1.00
C VAL A 132 -6.40 -0.33 2.53
N TRP A 133 -7.43 0.21 3.17
CA TRP A 133 -7.57 0.18 4.62
C TRP A 133 -8.68 -0.79 5.02
N LEU A 134 -8.33 -1.77 5.86
CA LEU A 134 -9.18 -2.92 6.21
C LEU A 134 -9.15 -3.20 7.70
N PRO A 135 -10.16 -3.88 8.26
CA PRO A 135 -10.07 -4.49 9.58
C PRO A 135 -8.83 -5.37 9.70
N SER A 136 -8.04 -5.20 10.76
CA SER A 136 -6.77 -5.89 10.95
C SER A 136 -6.85 -7.42 10.83
N PRO A 137 -7.92 -8.12 11.30
CA PRO A 137 -8.05 -9.57 11.11
C PRO A 137 -8.12 -10.00 9.63
N LEU A 138 -8.60 -9.14 8.73
CA LEU A 138 -8.68 -9.46 7.30
C LEU A 138 -7.34 -9.30 6.56
N LYS A 139 -6.32 -8.74 7.22
CA LYS A 139 -5.01 -8.53 6.61
C LYS A 139 -4.38 -9.84 6.14
N GLY A 140 -4.55 -10.94 6.88
CA GLY A 140 -3.99 -12.23 6.51
C GLY A 140 -4.38 -12.61 5.07
N PHE A 141 -5.66 -12.49 4.75
CA PHE A 141 -6.18 -12.76 3.42
C PHE A 141 -5.57 -11.87 2.32
N THR A 142 -5.33 -10.60 2.62
CA THR A 142 -4.70 -9.68 1.65
C THR A 142 -3.19 -9.90 1.48
N ASP A 143 -2.55 -10.55 2.43
CA ASP A 143 -1.12 -10.86 2.35
C ASP A 143 -0.88 -12.21 1.65
N VAL A 144 -1.74 -13.21 1.92
CA VAL A 144 -1.45 -14.63 1.61
C VAL A 144 -2.32 -15.24 0.51
N VAL A 145 -3.52 -14.71 0.24
CA VAL A 145 -4.46 -15.29 -0.74
C VAL A 145 -4.35 -14.57 -2.09
N PRO A 146 -3.74 -15.18 -3.13
CA PRO A 146 -3.50 -14.53 -4.41
C PRO A 146 -4.78 -14.04 -5.10
N GLU A 147 -5.89 -14.79 -4.97
CA GLU A 147 -7.19 -14.45 -5.55
C GLU A 147 -7.71 -13.13 -5.00
N ILE A 148 -7.63 -12.94 -3.67
CA ILE A 148 -8.05 -11.70 -3.00
C ILE A 148 -7.15 -10.53 -3.40
N LYS A 149 -5.83 -10.75 -3.51
CA LYS A 149 -4.90 -9.72 -3.99
C LYS A 149 -5.22 -9.33 -5.43
N SER A 150 -5.51 -10.31 -6.30
CA SER A 150 -5.91 -10.09 -7.68
C SER A 150 -7.18 -9.23 -7.75
N MET A 151 -8.22 -9.57 -6.98
CA MET A 151 -9.45 -8.75 -6.92
C MET A 151 -9.19 -7.32 -6.44
N LEU A 152 -8.38 -7.13 -5.39
CA LEU A 152 -8.06 -5.80 -4.86
C LEU A 152 -7.26 -4.95 -5.86
N ARG A 153 -6.31 -5.56 -6.58
CA ARG A 153 -5.54 -4.90 -7.65
C ARG A 153 -6.42 -4.52 -8.82
N THR A 154 -7.33 -5.41 -9.23
CA THR A 154 -8.32 -5.14 -10.28
C THR A 154 -9.25 -3.99 -9.89
N CYS A 155 -9.74 -3.99 -8.64
CA CYS A 155 -10.56 -2.89 -8.12
C CYS A 155 -9.79 -1.56 -8.12
N SER A 156 -8.53 -1.57 -7.67
CA SER A 156 -7.66 -0.39 -7.71
C SER A 156 -7.43 0.11 -9.14
N PHE A 157 -7.18 -0.80 -10.08
CA PHE A 157 -7.00 -0.47 -11.50
C PHE A 157 -8.20 0.27 -12.06
N TYR A 158 -9.40 -0.28 -11.93
CA TYR A 158 -10.61 0.37 -12.46
C TYR A 158 -11.03 1.62 -11.67
N LEU A 159 -10.64 1.74 -10.40
CA LEU A 159 -10.94 2.93 -9.59
C LEU A 159 -10.04 4.12 -9.94
N TYR A 160 -8.74 3.87 -10.16
CA TYR A 160 -7.73 4.92 -10.30
C TYR A 160 -7.17 5.07 -11.71
N ASP A 161 -7.54 4.18 -12.63
CA ASP A 161 -6.91 4.02 -13.95
C ASP A 161 -5.38 3.90 -13.82
N TRP A 162 -4.95 3.12 -12.82
CA TRP A 162 -3.55 2.97 -12.47
C TRP A 162 -3.18 1.52 -12.19
N ILE A 163 -1.99 1.14 -12.62
CA ILE A 163 -1.44 -0.21 -12.44
C ILE A 163 0.04 -0.09 -12.06
N CYS A 164 0.52 -0.98 -11.20
CA CYS A 164 1.92 -0.93 -10.77
C CYS A 164 2.86 -1.34 -11.91
N GLU A 165 3.87 -0.51 -12.18
CA GLU A 165 4.86 -0.71 -13.25
C GLU A 165 6.16 -1.35 -12.74
N HIS A 166 6.22 -1.78 -11.47
CA HIS A 166 7.41 -2.42 -10.92
C HIS A 166 7.67 -3.78 -11.61
N ASP A 167 8.94 -4.06 -11.93
CA ASP A 167 9.34 -5.25 -12.69
C ASP A 167 8.82 -6.56 -12.10
N ASP A 168 8.96 -6.72 -10.77
CA ASP A 168 8.51 -7.91 -10.02
C ASP A 168 7.01 -8.25 -10.14
N VAL A 169 6.16 -7.34 -10.62
CA VAL A 169 4.70 -7.56 -10.72
C VAL A 169 4.15 -7.36 -12.13
N LYS A 170 5.02 -7.32 -13.15
CA LYS A 170 4.62 -7.10 -14.55
C LYS A 170 3.62 -8.13 -15.07
N VAL A 171 3.76 -9.39 -14.67
CA VAL A 171 2.85 -10.48 -15.10
C VAL A 171 1.44 -10.24 -14.56
N GLN A 172 1.32 -9.93 -13.27
CA GLN A 172 0.04 -9.62 -12.63
C GLN A 172 -0.57 -8.34 -13.21
N ALA A 173 0.25 -7.31 -13.46
CA ALA A 173 -0.19 -6.07 -14.09
C ALA A 173 -0.72 -6.30 -15.51
N ALA A 174 -0.05 -7.14 -16.31
CA ALA A 174 -0.48 -7.50 -17.66
C ALA A 174 -1.80 -8.31 -17.64
N ALA A 175 -1.93 -9.26 -16.72
CA ALA A 175 -3.16 -10.03 -16.55
C ALA A 175 -4.37 -9.12 -16.26
N ILE A 176 -4.22 -8.14 -15.36
CA ILE A 176 -5.30 -7.19 -15.04
C ILE A 176 -5.60 -6.27 -16.22
N ARG A 177 -4.58 -5.78 -16.93
CA ARG A 177 -4.74 -4.96 -18.14
C ARG A 177 -5.47 -5.69 -19.28
N SER A 178 -5.43 -7.02 -19.33
CA SER A 178 -6.17 -7.81 -20.33
C SER A 178 -7.69 -7.64 -20.26
N GLY A 179 -8.21 -7.11 -19.14
CA GLY A 179 -9.63 -6.93 -18.92
C GLY A 179 -10.32 -8.14 -18.29
N GLN A 180 -9.64 -9.29 -18.16
CA GLN A 180 -10.20 -10.46 -17.50
C GLN A 180 -10.43 -10.18 -16.00
N LEU A 181 -11.66 -10.38 -15.55
CA LEU A 181 -11.99 -10.28 -14.14
C LEU A 181 -11.61 -11.57 -13.41
N PRO A 182 -11.05 -11.49 -12.19
CA PRO A 182 -10.85 -12.66 -11.35
C PRO A 182 -12.17 -13.41 -11.10
N GLU A 183 -12.11 -14.72 -10.93
CA GLU A 183 -13.27 -15.51 -10.53
C GLU A 183 -13.84 -14.99 -9.20
N GLY A 184 -15.17 -14.85 -9.11
CA GLY A 184 -15.82 -14.31 -7.92
C GLY A 184 -15.62 -12.80 -7.70
N TYR A 185 -15.13 -12.06 -8.72
CA TYR A 185 -14.93 -10.62 -8.61
C TYR A 185 -16.23 -9.90 -8.22
N PRO A 186 -16.22 -9.04 -7.18
CA PRO A 186 -17.45 -8.43 -6.67
C PRO A 186 -18.20 -7.59 -7.70
N GLU A 187 -19.52 -7.78 -7.78
CA GLU A 187 -20.41 -6.97 -8.62
C GLU A 187 -20.40 -5.49 -8.19
N ALA A 188 -20.29 -5.25 -6.88
CA ALA A 188 -20.24 -3.93 -6.27
C ALA A 188 -18.90 -3.20 -6.44
N TRP A 189 -17.92 -3.76 -7.16
CA TRP A 189 -16.64 -3.11 -7.45
C TRP A 189 -16.57 -2.64 -8.91
N PRO A 190 -15.77 -1.60 -9.21
CA PRO A 190 -15.63 -1.09 -10.56
C PRO A 190 -15.02 -2.13 -11.50
N ALA A 191 -15.42 -2.09 -12.77
CA ALA A 191 -15.00 -3.03 -13.81
C ALA A 191 -15.27 -2.44 -15.20
N PRO A 192 -14.95 -3.13 -16.32
CA PRO A 192 -15.36 -2.68 -17.64
C PRO A 192 -16.88 -2.49 -17.70
N GLY A 193 -17.33 -1.28 -18.09
CA GLY A 193 -18.75 -0.91 -18.10
C GLY A 193 -19.37 -0.60 -16.72
N ARG A 194 -18.65 -0.79 -15.62
CA ARG A 194 -19.08 -0.49 -14.24
C ARG A 194 -18.25 0.66 -13.67
N ILE A 195 -18.66 1.89 -13.99
CA ILE A 195 -17.93 3.11 -13.61
C ILE A 195 -18.59 3.73 -12.37
N PHE A 196 -18.34 3.12 -11.22
CA PHE A 196 -18.75 3.68 -9.94
C PHE A 196 -17.71 3.35 -8.86
N PRO A 197 -17.53 4.21 -7.85
CA PRO A 197 -16.60 3.94 -6.77
C PRO A 197 -17.05 2.72 -5.96
N PRO A 198 -16.14 1.83 -5.54
CA PRO A 198 -16.49 0.70 -4.69
C PRO A 198 -17.03 1.20 -3.32
N PRO A 199 -17.88 0.42 -2.64
CA PRO A 199 -18.31 0.71 -1.28
C PRO A 199 -17.13 1.06 -0.36
N GLY A 200 -17.33 2.06 0.49
CA GLY A 200 -16.30 2.53 1.41
C GLY A 200 -15.25 3.47 0.80
N THR A 201 -15.42 3.90 -0.46
CA THR A 201 -14.64 5.02 -1.02
C THR A 201 -14.96 6.31 -0.26
N ALA A 202 -13.93 6.99 0.23
CA ALA A 202 -14.10 8.26 0.94
C ALA A 202 -14.45 9.40 -0.02
N ASN A 203 -15.14 10.43 0.49
CA ASN A 203 -15.39 11.66 -0.26
C ASN A 203 -14.11 12.50 -0.41
N PHE A 204 -13.97 13.21 -1.52
CA PHE A 204 -12.95 14.26 -1.66
C PHE A 204 -13.41 15.54 -0.97
N THR A 205 -12.69 15.97 0.06
CA THR A 205 -13.12 17.07 0.95
C THR A 205 -12.06 18.18 1.03
N ALA A 206 -12.47 19.38 1.45
CA ALA A 206 -11.56 20.50 1.69
C ALA A 206 -10.41 20.18 2.67
N ARG A 207 -10.66 19.28 3.63
CA ARG A 207 -9.64 18.76 4.56
C ARG A 207 -8.54 18.00 3.81
N ILE A 208 -8.92 17.17 2.83
CA ILE A 208 -7.98 16.40 2.03
C ILE A 208 -7.19 17.34 1.11
N VAL A 209 -7.87 18.29 0.44
CA VAL A 209 -7.21 19.34 -0.36
C VAL A 209 -6.15 20.08 0.47
N SER A 210 -6.52 20.53 1.66
CA SER A 210 -5.58 21.22 2.57
C SER A 210 -4.41 20.34 3.02
N ALA A 211 -4.62 19.03 3.18
CA ALA A 211 -3.56 18.09 3.52
C ALA A 211 -2.59 17.87 2.35
N ILE A 212 -3.12 17.80 1.12
CA ILE A 212 -2.33 17.70 -0.12
C ILE A 212 -1.47 18.96 -0.30
N GLU A 213 -2.06 20.14 -0.22
CA GLU A 213 -1.33 21.40 -0.40
C GLU A 213 -0.24 21.59 0.66
N ARG A 214 -0.55 21.23 1.92
CA ARG A 214 0.45 21.21 2.99
C ARG A 214 1.60 20.27 2.66
N ARG A 215 1.31 19.07 2.16
CA ARG A 215 2.35 18.10 1.85
C ARG A 215 3.21 18.52 0.65
N LYS A 216 2.61 19.07 -0.41
CA LYS A 216 3.34 19.68 -1.53
C LYS A 216 4.23 20.81 -1.05
N GLY A 217 3.72 21.71 -0.20
CA GLY A 217 4.50 22.79 0.40
C GLY A 217 5.66 22.29 1.28
N GLU A 218 5.46 21.22 2.05
CA GLU A 218 6.55 20.56 2.78
C GLU A 218 7.63 20.04 1.83
N LEU A 219 7.25 19.34 0.75
CA LEU A 219 8.20 18.83 -0.24
C LEU A 219 9.00 19.96 -0.91
N ARG A 220 8.35 21.06 -1.31
CA ARG A 220 9.04 22.25 -1.85
C ARG A 220 10.10 22.76 -0.90
N ARG A 221 9.74 22.95 0.37
CA ARG A 221 10.68 23.44 1.39
C ARG A 221 11.85 22.48 1.59
N MET A 222 11.57 21.18 1.68
CA MET A 222 12.63 20.18 1.89
C MET A 222 13.60 20.08 0.69
N LEU A 223 13.10 20.20 -0.53
CA LEU A 223 13.94 20.23 -1.73
C LEU A 223 14.83 21.48 -1.76
N ALA A 224 14.28 22.65 -1.42
CA ALA A 224 15.01 23.93 -1.40
C ALA A 224 16.00 24.06 -0.22
N ASP A 225 15.72 23.43 0.92
CA ASP A 225 16.52 23.54 2.13
C ASP A 225 17.83 22.75 2.00
N ARG A 226 18.94 23.44 1.74
CA ARG A 226 20.29 22.84 1.60
C ARG A 226 20.86 22.30 2.91
N SER A 227 20.31 22.65 4.07
CA SER A 227 20.77 22.13 5.37
C SER A 227 20.44 20.65 5.60
N LEU A 228 19.48 20.11 4.83
CA LEU A 228 19.09 18.71 4.85
C LEU A 228 20.12 17.86 4.07
N THR A 229 21.28 17.61 4.66
CA THR A 229 22.45 17.03 3.94
C THR A 229 22.28 15.56 3.55
N LYS A 230 21.43 14.79 4.23
CA LYS A 230 21.12 13.39 3.88
C LYS A 230 19.74 13.21 3.23
N PHE A 231 19.05 14.31 2.90
CA PHE A 231 17.75 14.24 2.22
C PHE A 231 17.94 13.76 0.76
N PRO A 232 17.22 12.71 0.32
CA PRO A 232 17.45 12.07 -0.97
C PRO A 232 16.79 12.86 -2.10
N ARG A 233 17.36 14.04 -2.44
CA ARG A 233 16.78 14.98 -3.43
C ARG A 233 16.58 14.34 -4.80
N GLU A 234 17.59 13.68 -5.33
CA GLU A 234 17.53 13.03 -6.64
C GLU A 234 16.42 11.97 -6.70
N GLN A 235 16.27 11.18 -5.63
CA GLN A 235 15.18 10.21 -5.51
C GLN A 235 13.82 10.92 -5.52
N VAL A 236 13.67 11.97 -4.72
CA VAL A 236 12.42 12.73 -4.62
C VAL A 236 12.05 13.34 -5.97
N GLU A 237 12.99 14.02 -6.62
CA GLU A 237 12.80 14.61 -7.95
C GLU A 237 12.46 13.54 -9.00
N GLY A 238 13.13 12.39 -8.96
CA GLY A 238 12.84 11.26 -9.84
C GLY A 238 11.43 10.71 -9.66
N VAL A 239 10.97 10.55 -8.41
CA VAL A 239 9.59 10.10 -8.12
C VAL A 239 8.55 11.14 -8.54
N LEU A 240 8.80 12.43 -8.27
CA LEU A 240 7.91 13.52 -8.68
C LEU A 240 7.79 13.57 -10.20
N LYS A 241 8.90 13.41 -10.92
CA LYS A 241 8.92 13.33 -12.39
C LYS A 241 8.16 12.11 -12.90
N PHE A 242 8.38 10.93 -12.33
CA PHE A 242 7.69 9.69 -12.71
C PHE A 242 6.16 9.84 -12.62
N TRP A 243 5.67 10.47 -11.54
CA TRP A 243 4.24 10.68 -11.32
C TRP A 243 3.68 11.98 -11.91
N ASN A 244 4.50 12.76 -12.63
CA ASN A 244 4.14 14.09 -13.14
C ASN A 244 3.55 15.01 -12.06
N ILE A 245 4.08 14.95 -10.84
CA ILE A 245 3.62 15.76 -9.71
C ILE A 245 4.23 17.16 -9.83
N ARG A 246 3.36 18.15 -10.01
CA ARG A 246 3.73 19.56 -9.88
C ARG A 246 3.59 19.98 -8.43
N LEU A 247 4.70 20.48 -7.87
CA LEU A 247 4.75 20.99 -6.50
C LEU A 247 4.26 22.42 -6.42
#